data_AF-A0A9E3NHL1-F1
#
_entry.id   AF-A0A9E3NHL1-F1
#
_cell.length_a   1.000
_cell.length_b   1.000
_cell.length_c   1.000
_cell.angle_alpha   90.00
_cell.angle_beta   90.00
_cell.angle_gamma   90.00
#
_symmetry.space_group_name_H-M   'P 1'
#
loop_
_entity.id
_entity.type
_entity.pdbx_description
1 polymer ?
#
loop_
_entity_poly.entity_id
_entity_poly.type
_entity_poly.pdbx_seq_one_letter_code
_entity_poly.pdbx_strand_id
1 'polypeptide(L)' 'MIKYKECNCDEDCWEEIVVQKDEHFSNKTVIYYHCSCCGEDFRVEDFETGKELVFTN' A
#
# COMPACT_ATOMS: atom_id res chain seq x y z
N MET A 1 -7.17 -0.84 9.37
CA MET A 1 -8.14 -0.18 8.45
C MET A 1 -7.37 0.84 7.64
N ILE A 2 -7.16 0.63 6.35
CA ILE A 2 -6.69 1.70 5.45
C ILE A 2 -7.85 2.03 4.52
N LYS A 3 -8.73 2.92 5.00
CA LYS A 3 -9.56 3.76 4.14
C LYS A 3 -8.75 5.04 4.01
N TYR A 4 -7.90 5.14 2.99
CA TYR A 4 -7.08 6.31 2.66
C TYR A 4 -6.47 6.99 3.89
N LYS A 5 -5.26 6.58 4.26
CA LYS A 5 -4.47 7.51 5.06
C LYS A 5 -4.08 8.64 4.11
N GLU A 6 -4.53 9.86 4.35
CA GLU A 6 -4.07 10.98 3.53
C GLU A 6 -2.63 11.29 3.95
N CYS A 7 -1.66 10.92 3.11
CA CYS A 7 -0.30 11.38 3.29
C CYS A 7 -0.21 12.83 2.79
N ASN A 8 0.22 13.74 3.67
CA ASN A 8 0.41 15.16 3.33
C ASN A 8 1.89 15.50 3.06
N CYS A 9 2.77 14.49 3.00
CA CYS A 9 4.17 14.68 2.62
C CYS A 9 4.29 14.80 1.09
N ASP A 10 5.33 15.48 0.63
CA ASP A 10 5.67 15.56 -0.79
C ASP A 10 5.76 14.19 -1.44
N GLU A 11 5.35 14.12 -2.71
CA GLU A 11 5.38 12.89 -3.51
C GLU A 11 6.80 12.34 -3.68
N ASP A 12 7.84 13.18 -3.56
CA ASP A 12 9.24 12.77 -3.53
C ASP A 12 9.57 11.82 -2.36
N CYS A 13 8.77 11.84 -1.30
CA CYS A 13 8.90 10.92 -0.18
C CYS A 13 8.19 9.57 -0.41
N TRP A 14 7.37 9.45 -1.46
CA TRP A 14 6.51 8.29 -1.68
C TRP A 14 7.29 7.18 -2.38
N GLU A 15 7.16 5.97 -1.83
CA GLU A 15 7.80 4.76 -2.30
C GLU A 15 6.76 3.70 -2.61
N GLU A 16 6.96 2.99 -3.71
CA GLU A 16 6.15 1.83 -4.10
C GLU A 16 6.91 0.56 -3.74
N ILE A 17 6.37 -0.21 -2.80
CA ILE A 17 6.97 -1.46 -2.33
C ILE A 17 6.13 -2.63 -2.87
N VAL A 18 6.70 -3.38 -3.81
CA VAL A 18 6.05 -4.57 -4.37
C VAL A 18 6.34 -5.78 -3.49
N VAL A 19 5.30 -6.35 -2.90
CA VAL A 19 5.37 -7.54 -2.05
C VAL A 19 4.72 -8.72 -2.77
N GLN A 20 5.49 -9.79 -2.95
CA GLN A 20 5.00 -11.04 -3.52
C GLN A 20 4.53 -11.98 -2.41
N LYS A 21 3.43 -12.72 -2.66
CA LYS A 21 2.85 -13.67 -1.71
C LYS A 21 2.54 -13.02 -0.36
N ASP A 22 1.88 -11.88 -0.41
CA ASP A 22 1.46 -11.16 0.79
C ASP A 22 0.43 -11.97 1.58
N GLU A 23 0.77 -12.29 2.84
CA GLU A 23 -0.05 -13.13 3.71
C GLU A 23 -1.36 -12.45 4.12
N HIS A 24 -1.40 -11.12 4.15
CA HIS A 24 -2.61 -10.35 4.47
C HIS A 24 -3.62 -10.36 3.34
N PHE A 25 -3.15 -10.46 2.09
CA PHE A 25 -3.99 -10.46 0.90
C PHE A 25 -4.01 -11.82 0.20
N SER A 26 -4.19 -12.91 0.95
CA SER A 26 -4.40 -14.26 0.39
C SER A 26 -3.29 -14.73 -0.56
N ASN A 27 -2.02 -14.43 -0.22
CA ASN A 27 -0.84 -14.74 -1.04
C ASN A 27 -0.81 -14.05 -2.41
N LYS A 28 -1.47 -12.90 -2.54
CA LYS A 28 -1.41 -12.08 -3.76
C LYS A 28 -0.10 -11.30 -3.84
N THR A 29 0.21 -10.82 -5.04
CA THR A 29 1.20 -9.76 -5.23
C THR A 29 0.52 -8.42 -5.06
N VAL A 30 1.07 -7.57 -4.20
CA VAL A 30 0.49 -6.26 -3.85
C VAL A 30 1.54 -5.16 -3.91
N ILE A 31 1.09 -3.92 -4.07
CA ILE A 31 1.91 -2.71 -4.03
C ILE A 31 1.51 -1.94 -2.77
N TYR A 32 2.46 -1.75 -1.86
CA TYR A 32 2.31 -0.83 -0.73
C TYR A 32 2.85 0.53 -1.13
N TYR A 33 2.00 1.55 -1.04
CA TYR A 33 2.41 2.94 -1.15
C TYR A 33 2.81 3.43 0.25
N HIS A 34 4.12 3.54 0.44
CA HIS A 34 4.76 3.93 1.69
C HIS A 34 5.26 5.37 1.58
N CYS A 35 5.13 6.16 2.64
CA CYS A 35 5.81 7.45 2.70
C CYS A 35 7.00 7.36 3.64
N SER A 36 8.21 7.48 3.09
CA SER A 36 9.47 7.45 3.85
C SER A 36 9.60 8.60 4.85
N CYS A 37 8.91 9.73 4.61
CA CYS A 37 8.97 10.91 5.46
C CYS A 37 8.13 10.79 6.74
N CYS A 38 6.95 10.18 6.68
CA CYS A 38 6.13 9.91 7.87
C CYS A 38 6.22 8.45 8.36
N GLY A 39 6.80 7.56 7.57
CA GLY A 39 6.96 6.13 7.87
C GLY A 39 5.66 5.35 7.81
N GLU A 40 4.64 5.83 7.10
CA GLU A 40 3.31 5.22 7.09
C GLU A 40 2.91 4.74 5.70
N ASP A 41 2.30 3.55 5.66
CA ASP A 41 1.63 3.04 4.47
C ASP A 41 0.24 3.68 4.37
N PHE A 42 -0.05 4.23 3.20
CA PHE A 42 -1.25 5.05 2.99
C PHE A 42 -2.22 4.49 1.96
N ARG A 43 -1.73 3.59 1.08
CA ARG A 43 -2.53 2.88 0.07
C ARG A 43 -1.90 1.51 -0.20
N VAL A 44 -2.75 0.52 -0.50
CA VAL A 44 -2.31 -0.80 -0.94
C VAL A 44 -3.10 -1.20 -2.17
N GLU A 45 -2.45 -1.77 -3.17
CA GLU A 45 -3.09 -2.20 -4.42
C GLU A 45 -2.74 -3.62 -4.80
N ASP A 46 -3.68 -4.31 -5.45
CA ASP A 46 -3.44 -5.58 -6.10
C ASP A 46 -2.60 -5.34 -7.37
N PHE A 47 -1.39 -5.90 -7.41
CA PHE A 47 -0.44 -5.65 -8.51
C PHE A 47 -0.99 -6.08 -9.88
N GLU A 48 -1.78 -7.16 -9.90
CA GLU A 48 -2.31 -7.74 -11.15
C GLU A 48 -3.50 -6.96 -11.70
N THR A 49 -4.36 -6.44 -10.83
CA THR A 49 -5.64 -5.82 -11.22
C THR A 49 -5.65 -4.30 -11.07
N GLY A 50 -4.67 -3.71 -10.40
CA GLY A 50 -4.63 -2.28 -10.07
C GLY A 50 -5.78 -1.86 -9.15
N LYS A 51 -6.43 -2.82 -8.47
CA LYS A 51 -7.52 -2.53 -7.55
C LYS A 51 -6.96 -2.26 -6.18
N GLU A 52 -7.41 -1.18 -5.56
CA GLU A 52 -7.11 -0.91 -4.17
C GLU A 52 -7.62 -2.05 -3.27
N LEU A 53 -6.74 -2.49 -2.37
CA LEU A 53 -7.00 -3.52 -1.39
C LEU A 53 -7.16 -2.89 -0.02
N VAL A 54 -8.22 -3.26 0.68
CA VAL A 54 -8.51 -2.81 2.03
C VAL A 54 -8.30 -3.98 2.97
N PHE A 55 -7.56 -3.76 4.07
CA PHE A 55 -7.45 -4.76 5.15
C PHE A 55 -8.85 -5.12 5.68
N THR A 56 -9.37 -6.27 5.24
CA THR A 56 -10.54 -6.92 5.83
C THR A 56 -10.05 -7.72 7.04
N ASN A 57 -10.18 -7.11 8.21
CA ASN A 57 -9.91 -7.71 9.50
C ASN A 57 -10.89 -8.85 9.82
#